data_AF-A0A418UU12-F1
#
_entry.id   AF-A0A418UU12-F1
#
_cell.length_a   1.000
_cell.length_b   1.000
_cell.length_c   1.000
_cell.angle_alpha   90.00
_cell.angle_beta   90.00
_cell.angle_gamma   90.00
#
_symmetry.space_group_name_H-M   'P 1'
#
loop_
_entity.id
_entity.type
_entity.pdbx_description
1 polymer ?
#
loop_
_entity_poly.entity_id
_entity_poly.type
_entity_poly.pdbx_seq_one_letter_code
_entity_poly.pdbx_strand_id
1 'polypeptide(L)'
;MEFIGWTAVIVLPLVYLLVVLAQVQAASFAVVSAADAASRVLEVDGSSQAVGRARVAAGLALSDQGIDADPATALSLSCVSDCSERVVVTVEARVPLPGLATVGLGHEAVAVEARRSVSLADQEE
;
A
#
# COMPACT_ATOMS: atom_id res chain seq x y z
N MET A 1 34.06 26.45 11.94
CA MET A 1 32.98 25.54 12.39
C MET A 1 31.58 26.12 12.19
N GLU A 2 31.39 27.45 12.28
CA GLU A 2 30.08 28.10 12.15
C GLU A 2 29.34 27.78 10.83
N PHE A 3 30.01 27.85 9.68
CA PHE A 3 29.39 27.57 8.38
C PHE A 3 28.92 26.12 8.20
N ILE A 4 29.70 25.16 8.70
CA ILE A 4 29.35 23.72 8.68
C ILE A 4 28.16 23.46 9.59
N GLY A 5 28.11 24.11 10.77
CA GLY A 5 26.97 24.02 11.69
C GLY A 5 25.67 24.49 11.04
N TRP A 6 25.68 25.67 10.42
CA TRP A 6 24.50 26.19 9.71
C TRP A 6 24.07 25.32 8.53
N THR A 7 25.05 24.81 7.77
CA THR A 7 24.77 23.90 6.66
C THR A 7 24.13 22.61 7.17
N ALA A 8 24.66 22.00 8.23
CA ALA A 8 24.11 20.78 8.80
C ALA A 8 22.68 20.99 9.32
N VAL A 9 22.40 22.12 9.98
CA VAL A 9 21.06 22.47 10.49
C VAL A 9 20.03 22.56 9.37
N ILE A 10 20.41 22.95 8.15
CA ILE A 10 19.49 23.05 7.01
C ILE A 10 19.44 21.74 6.20
N VAL A 11 20.60 21.15 5.93
CA VAL A 11 20.72 19.97 5.05
C VAL A 11 20.12 18.73 5.71
N LEU A 12 20.34 18.53 7.01
CA LEU A 12 19.84 17.35 7.71
C LEU A 12 18.31 17.22 7.68
N PRO A 13 17.50 18.25 8.03
CA PRO A 13 16.05 18.16 7.90
C PRO A 13 15.61 18.09 6.44
N LEU A 14 16.31 18.73 5.50
CA LEU A 14 15.98 18.64 4.08
C LEU A 14 16.13 17.21 3.56
N VAL A 15 17.26 16.57 3.85
CA VAL A 15 17.52 15.17 3.46
C VAL A 15 16.52 14.24 4.14
N TYR A 16 16.20 14.47 5.41
CA TYR A 16 15.14 13.72 6.10
C TYR A 16 13.80 13.80 5.36
N LEU A 17 13.37 15.01 4.99
CA LEU A 17 12.13 15.22 4.23
C LEU A 17 12.16 14.53 2.87
N LEU A 18 13.29 14.57 2.16
CA LEU A 18 13.44 13.88 0.87
C LEU A 18 13.31 12.36 1.04
N VAL A 19 13.90 11.78 2.08
CA VAL A 19 13.81 10.34 2.36
C VAL A 19 12.39 9.93 2.76
N VAL A 20 11.70 10.73 3.58
CA VAL A 20 10.30 10.49 3.94
C VAL A 20 9.41 10.55 2.70
N LEU A 21 9.59 11.59 1.87
CA LEU A 21 8.81 11.78 0.66
C LEU A 21 9.02 10.62 -0.33
N ALA A 22 10.26 10.18 -0.52
CA ALA A 22 10.58 9.04 -1.38
C ALA A 22 9.85 7.76 -0.94
N GLN A 23 9.79 7.49 0.37
CA GLN A 23 9.09 6.31 0.90
C GLN A 23 7.57 6.42 0.73
N VAL A 24 6.98 7.60 0.96
CA VAL A 24 5.54 7.82 0.73
C VAL A 24 5.18 7.62 -0.75
N GLN A 25 6.04 8.09 -1.66
CA GLN A 25 5.87 7.87 -3.10
C GLN A 25 5.96 6.39 -3.46
N ALA A 26 6.96 5.67 -2.94
CA ALA A 26 7.10 4.23 -3.16
C ALA A 26 5.86 3.46 -2.69
N ALA A 27 5.36 3.77 -1.48
CA ALA A 27 4.15 3.18 -0.94
C ALA A 27 2.90 3.49 -1.77
N SER A 28 2.79 4.72 -2.31
CA SER A 28 1.68 5.11 -3.19
C SER A 28 1.65 4.26 -4.46
N PHE A 29 2.81 4.02 -5.07
CA PHE A 29 2.89 3.14 -6.25
C PHE A 29 2.61 1.68 -5.88
N ALA A 30 3.06 1.24 -4.69
CA ALA A 30 2.81 -0.10 -4.17
C ALA A 30 1.30 -0.39 -4.05
N VAL A 31 0.55 0.48 -3.36
CA VAL A 31 -0.89 0.26 -3.12
C VAL A 31 -1.70 0.28 -4.42
N VAL A 32 -1.34 1.14 -5.39
CA VAL A 32 -1.99 1.19 -6.71
C VAL A 32 -1.70 -0.08 -7.51
N SER A 33 -0.44 -0.53 -7.54
CA SER A 33 -0.05 -1.77 -8.22
C SER A 33 -0.72 -3.00 -7.60
N ALA A 34 -0.80 -3.04 -6.27
CA ALA A 34 -1.46 -4.11 -5.54
C ALA A 34 -2.97 -4.14 -5.79
N ALA A 35 -3.63 -2.98 -5.84
CA ALA A 35 -5.04 -2.89 -6.20
C ALA A 35 -5.27 -3.37 -7.65
N ASP A 36 -4.41 -3.00 -8.60
CA ASP A 36 -4.50 -3.46 -10.00
C ASP A 36 -4.30 -4.98 -10.10
N ALA A 37 -3.29 -5.53 -9.40
CA ALA A 37 -3.02 -6.96 -9.37
C ALA A 37 -4.20 -7.77 -8.78
N ALA A 38 -4.75 -7.32 -7.65
CA ALA A 38 -5.93 -7.93 -7.05
C ALA A 38 -7.16 -7.86 -7.96
N SER A 39 -7.36 -6.72 -8.63
CA SER A 39 -8.48 -6.52 -9.56
C SER A 39 -8.42 -7.51 -10.71
N ARG A 40 -7.27 -7.68 -11.36
CA ARG A 40 -7.08 -8.62 -12.47
C ARG A 40 -7.36 -10.06 -12.07
N VAL A 41 -7.03 -10.46 -10.84
CA VAL A 41 -7.35 -11.80 -10.35
C VAL A 41 -8.86 -11.97 -10.21
N LEU A 42 -9.55 -10.99 -9.63
CA LEU A 42 -11.02 -11.04 -9.43
C LEU A 42 -11.82 -10.92 -10.73
N GLU A 43 -11.24 -10.30 -11.77
CA GLU A 43 -11.84 -10.22 -13.12
C GLU A 43 -11.77 -11.56 -13.88
N VAL A 44 -10.81 -12.43 -13.56
CA VAL A 44 -10.57 -13.68 -14.30
C VAL A 44 -11.00 -14.91 -13.51
N ASP A 45 -10.92 -14.87 -12.18
CA ASP A 45 -11.19 -16.00 -11.31
C ASP A 45 -12.54 -15.86 -10.60
N GLY A 46 -13.53 -16.64 -11.05
CA GLY A 46 -14.84 -16.77 -10.40
C GLY A 46 -14.90 -17.80 -9.27
N SER A 47 -13.80 -18.50 -8.96
CA SER A 47 -13.81 -19.56 -7.94
C SER A 47 -13.89 -19.00 -6.51
N SER A 48 -14.29 -19.86 -5.57
CA SER A 48 -14.27 -19.53 -4.13
C SER A 48 -12.88 -19.17 -3.58
N GLN A 49 -11.81 -19.48 -4.33
CA GLN A 49 -10.43 -19.15 -3.96
C GLN A 49 -9.94 -17.80 -4.51
N ALA A 50 -10.73 -17.11 -5.34
CA ALA A 50 -10.35 -15.86 -6.00
C ALA A 50 -9.88 -14.78 -5.05
N VAL A 51 -10.58 -14.60 -3.94
CA VAL A 51 -10.20 -13.62 -2.91
C VAL A 51 -8.86 -13.98 -2.26
N GLY A 52 -8.60 -15.27 -2.02
CA GLY A 52 -7.32 -15.74 -1.48
C GLY A 52 -6.17 -15.46 -2.45
N ARG A 53 -6.37 -15.75 -3.74
CA ARG A 53 -5.39 -15.47 -4.80
C ARG A 53 -5.16 -13.98 -5.00
N ALA A 54 -6.22 -13.16 -4.92
CA ALA A 54 -6.13 -11.70 -5.02
C ALA A 54 -5.32 -11.10 -3.86
N ARG A 55 -5.47 -11.61 -2.64
CA ARG A 55 -4.64 -11.22 -1.48
C ARG A 55 -3.17 -11.54 -1.70
N VAL A 56 -2.85 -12.73 -2.20
CA VAL A 56 -1.46 -13.12 -2.50
C VAL A 56 -0.87 -12.22 -3.59
N ALA A 57 -1.62 -11.95 -4.65
CA ALA A 57 -1.19 -11.05 -5.73
C ALA A 57 -0.94 -9.62 -5.24
N ALA A 58 -1.83 -9.07 -4.38
CA ALA A 58 -1.62 -7.79 -3.74
C ALA A 58 -0.38 -7.78 -2.84
N GLY A 59 -0.17 -8.83 -2.04
CA GLY A 59 1.00 -8.97 -1.17
C GLY A 59 2.32 -8.99 -1.94
N LEU A 60 2.37 -9.71 -3.07
CA LEU A 60 3.55 -9.72 -3.94
C LEU A 60 3.85 -8.32 -4.50
N ALA A 61 2.82 -7.62 -5.00
CA ALA A 61 2.98 -6.26 -5.53
C ALA A 61 3.41 -5.23 -4.46
N LEU A 62 3.00 -5.41 -3.20
CA LEU A 62 3.47 -4.60 -2.07
C LEU A 62 4.94 -4.91 -1.75
N SER A 63 5.31 -6.19 -1.73
CA SER A 63 6.68 -6.64 -1.46
C SER A 63 7.68 -6.13 -2.49
N ASP A 64 7.29 -5.99 -3.76
CA ASP A 64 8.15 -5.45 -4.82
C ASP A 64 8.61 -4.00 -4.53
N GLN A 65 7.85 -3.26 -3.73
CA GLN A 65 8.18 -1.89 -3.30
C GLN A 65 8.78 -1.83 -1.89
N GLY A 66 9.15 -2.99 -1.32
CA GLY A 66 9.71 -3.08 0.03
C GLY A 66 8.69 -2.83 1.15
N ILE A 67 7.38 -2.93 0.86
CA ILE A 67 6.33 -2.81 1.85
C ILE A 67 6.01 -4.20 2.40
N ASP A 68 6.47 -4.47 3.62
CA ASP A 68 6.13 -5.69 4.36
C ASP A 68 4.79 -5.49 5.09
N ALA A 69 3.71 -5.81 4.39
CA ALA A 69 2.35 -5.76 4.92
C ALA A 69 1.71 -7.14 4.85
N ASP A 70 1.01 -7.53 5.90
CA ASP A 70 0.23 -8.77 5.89
C ASP A 70 -0.88 -8.66 4.83
N PRO A 71 -0.86 -9.48 3.76
CA PRO A 71 -1.83 -9.40 2.68
C PRO A 71 -3.28 -9.61 3.15
N ALA A 72 -3.50 -10.25 4.30
CA ALA A 72 -4.83 -10.40 4.89
C ALA A 72 -5.40 -9.09 5.45
N THR A 73 -4.53 -8.19 5.92
CA THR A 73 -4.94 -6.89 6.50
C THR A 73 -4.77 -5.74 5.51
N ALA A 74 -3.84 -5.86 4.57
CA ALA A 74 -3.56 -4.84 3.56
C ALA A 74 -4.67 -4.73 2.51
N LEU A 75 -5.35 -5.84 2.17
CA LEU A 75 -6.44 -5.86 1.19
C LEU A 75 -7.80 -5.98 1.89
N SER A 76 -8.66 -4.98 1.68
CA SER A 76 -10.06 -5.03 2.05
C SER A 76 -10.96 -4.94 0.81
N LEU A 77 -12.09 -5.63 0.88
CA LEU A 77 -13.08 -5.69 -0.19
C LEU A 77 -14.38 -5.14 0.37
N SER A 78 -14.97 -4.17 -0.32
CA SER A 78 -16.27 -3.60 0.04
C SER A 78 -17.19 -3.65 -1.17
N CYS A 79 -18.43 -4.07 -0.96
CA CYS A 79 -19.41 -4.16 -2.04
C CYS A 79 -20.25 -2.88 -2.09
N VAL A 80 -20.48 -2.37 -3.30
CA VAL A 80 -21.35 -1.21 -3.52
C VAL A 80 -22.83 -1.63 -3.45
N SER A 81 -23.12 -2.88 -3.80
CA SER A 81 -24.45 -3.50 -3.73
C SER A 81 -24.34 -5.00 -3.41
N ASP A 82 -24.81 -5.88 -4.28
CA ASP A 82 -25.01 -7.32 -4.07
C ASP A 82 -23.72 -8.17 -4.18
N CYS A 83 -22.54 -7.53 -4.22
CA CYS A 83 -21.23 -8.14 -4.48
C CYS A 83 -21.15 -8.98 -5.77
N SER A 84 -22.23 -9.16 -6.52
CA SER A 84 -22.34 -10.05 -7.68
C SER A 84 -21.76 -9.42 -8.94
N GLU A 85 -21.91 -8.11 -9.10
CA GLU A 85 -21.47 -7.41 -10.31
C GLU A 85 -20.22 -6.54 -10.07
N ARG A 86 -20.12 -5.86 -8.91
CA ARG A 86 -19.10 -4.83 -8.67
C ARG A 86 -18.62 -4.80 -7.23
N VAL A 87 -17.30 -4.88 -7.06
CA VAL A 87 -16.62 -4.81 -5.76
C VAL A 87 -15.59 -3.69 -5.78
N VAL A 88 -15.49 -2.94 -4.68
CA VAL A 88 -14.42 -1.97 -4.46
C VAL A 88 -13.31 -2.65 -3.67
N VAL A 89 -12.17 -2.79 -4.34
CA VAL A 89 -10.91 -3.23 -3.77
C VAL A 89 -10.21 -2.03 -3.14
N THR A 90 -9.86 -2.16 -1.88
CA THR A 90 -9.12 -1.16 -1.13
C THR A 90 -7.82 -1.78 -0.63
N VAL A 91 -6.69 -1.16 -0.96
CA VAL A 91 -5.37 -1.56 -0.44
C VAL A 91 -4.82 -0.44 0.42
N GLU A 92 -4.41 -0.78 1.64
CA GLU A 92 -3.78 0.13 2.59
C GLU A 92 -2.36 -0.34 2.93
N ALA A 93 -1.41 0.59 2.91
CA ALA A 93 -0.04 0.38 3.35
C ALA A 93 0.35 1.43 4.39
N ARG A 94 1.12 1.01 5.40
CA ARG A 94 1.65 1.89 6.44
C ARG A 94 3.14 2.09 6.24
N VAL A 95 3.55 3.34 6.08
CA VAL A 95 4.96 3.70 5.84
C VAL A 95 5.62 4.07 7.17
N PRO A 96 6.62 3.31 7.64
CA PRO A 96 7.35 3.67 8.86
C PRO A 96 8.23 4.90 8.60
N LEU A 97 8.15 5.90 9.48
CA LEU A 97 8.98 7.10 9.37
C LEU A 97 10.40 6.84 9.92
N PRO A 98 11.47 7.18 9.19
CA PRO A 98 12.85 6.94 9.63
C PRO A 98 13.16 7.62 10.96
N GLY A 99 13.85 6.93 11.87
CA GLY A 99 14.40 7.55 13.09
C GLY A 99 13.38 7.96 14.17
N LEU A 100 12.08 8.02 13.89
CA LEU A 100 11.09 8.41 14.92
C LEU A 100 11.02 7.41 16.08
N ALA A 101 11.01 6.11 15.76
CA ALA A 101 11.03 5.06 16.78
C ALA A 101 12.28 5.14 17.67
N THR A 102 13.44 5.47 17.09
CA THR A 102 14.71 5.57 17.83
C THR A 102 14.77 6.78 18.77
N VAL A 103 13.94 7.81 18.55
CA VAL A 103 13.85 9.01 19.38
C VAL A 103 12.69 8.91 20.40
N GLY A 104 11.98 7.77 20.44
CA GLY A 104 10.90 7.52 21.40
C GLY A 104 9.56 8.15 21.00
N LEU A 105 9.42 8.62 19.76
CA LEU A 105 8.19 9.26 19.24
C LEU A 105 7.18 8.24 18.67
N GLY A 106 7.33 6.95 18.99
CA GLY A 106 6.43 5.88 18.54
C GLY A 106 6.67 5.43 17.09
N HIS A 107 5.82 4.50 16.64
CA HIS A 107 5.79 4.02 15.26
C HIS A 107 4.73 4.81 14.49
N GLU A 108 4.84 6.14 14.48
CA GLU A 108 3.96 6.96 13.67
C GLU A 108 4.19 6.61 12.21
N ALA A 109 3.18 5.95 11.64
CA ALA A 109 3.19 5.52 10.26
C ALA A 109 2.23 6.39 9.46
N VAL A 110 2.66 6.80 8.28
CA VAL A 110 1.76 7.45 7.31
C VAL A 110 1.01 6.33 6.61
N ALA A 111 -0.33 6.32 6.72
CA ALA A 111 -1.17 5.42 5.96
C ALA A 111 -1.36 5.97 4.54
N VAL A 112 -1.17 5.10 3.55
CA VAL A 112 -1.42 5.38 2.13
C VAL A 112 -2.42 4.35 1.62
N GLU A 113 -3.44 4.80 0.91
CA GLU A 113 -4.56 3.97 0.48
C GLU A 113 -4.82 4.15 -1.02
N ALA A 114 -5.16 3.05 -1.71
CA ALA A 114 -5.71 3.06 -3.06
C ALA A 114 -7.03 2.28 -3.12
N ARG A 115 -8.02 2.84 -3.83
CA ARG A 115 -9.33 2.22 -4.06
C ARG A 115 -9.57 2.01 -5.55
N ARG A 116 -10.11 0.85 -5.91
CA ARG A 116 -10.48 0.53 -7.29
C ARG A 116 -11.78 -0.27 -7.34
N SER A 117 -12.73 0.15 -8.17
CA SER A 117 -13.92 -0.64 -8.47
C SER A 117 -13.60 -1.66 -9.56
N VAL A 118 -14.05 -2.89 -9.36
CA VAL A 118 -13.78 -4.05 -10.23
C VAL A 118 -15.10 -4.73 -10.54
N SER A 119 -15.30 -5.12 -11.80
CA SER A 119 -16.37 -6.05 -12.18
C SER A 119 -15.89 -7.48 -11.97
N LEU A 120 -16.65 -8.30 -11.26
CA LEU A 120 -16.26 -9.68 -11.01
C LEU A 120 -16.39 -10.55 -12.26
N ALA A 121 -15.58 -11.62 -12.34
CA ALA A 121 -15.77 -12.69 -13.31
C ALA A 121 -17.17 -13.32 -13.14
N ASP A 122 -17.81 -13.67 -14.26
CA ASP A 122 -19.04 -14.47 -14.23
C ASP A 122 -18.73 -15.82 -13.58
N GLN A 123 -19.50 -16.21 -12.56
CA GLN A 123 -19.38 -17.54 -11.97
C GLN A 123 -20.05 -18.53 -12.91
N GLU A 124 -19.28 -19.12 -13.83
CA GLU A 124 -19.73 -20.31 -14.55
C GLU A 124 -19.81 -21.47 -13.53
N GLU A 125 -21.04 -21.83 -13.16
CA GLU A 125 -21.41 -23.00 -12.33
C GLU A 125 -20.93 -24.34 -12.89
#